data_AF-A0A1T4ZDZ9-F1
#
_entry.id   AF-A0A1T4ZDZ9-F1
#
_cell.length_a   1.000
_cell.length_b   1.000
_cell.length_c   1.000
_cell.angle_alpha   90.00
_cell.angle_beta   90.00
_cell.angle_gamma   90.00
#
_symmetry.space_group_name_H-M   'P 1'
#
loop_
_entity.id
_entity.type
_entity.pdbx_description
1 polymer ?
#
loop_
_entity_poly.entity_id
_entity_poly.type
_entity_poly.pdbx_seq_one_letter_code
_entity_poly.pdbx_strand_id
1 'polypeptide(L)'
;MQRLYQESLKSKILVRCLGVAQRSPRQSLFSIFSFNKSGSKSSEPKSRNGKVSQSQPKRRSRRSPVKTAPRRSPSPEQGQNNDLRRLESFDPLLSQLRQKPVPPKSRKPRSTPGKRPSNGATGASVLPFRKPTDPAPRRSRRPEGVMAPAPTLPLAPRDKSVKRVRKKRRVSPMVYATRLLILGIGIGVISGTILSALNALGRSSVAADQTVNLSLEEQNSKSSNALVSSLQLTQEASDLKTAILGLAKDSPKLKPGVFLVDLDTGKYVDIQGQEALPAASTIKVPILVSFFQAVDEGRLRLDEVLTMEAKHVAKGSGELQDKPVGSKFTALETANLMITNSDNTATNMLIDRLGGIESLNQQFASWQLKQTQMQNILPDLEGTNKTSARDLVNLMADINQGKLVSLKSRDFMLRIMQQTRNRSLLPSGLGEGAFIAHKTGNIDSVSGDIGLIDMPNGKRYLVGVLVEREADDPQANELIRQISSTIYQYFDTATDPEPNSDLPTTPDEVQDDKP
;
A
#
# COMPACT_ATOMS: atom_id res chain seq x y z
N MET A 1 -16.60 21.62 10.90
CA MET A 1 -15.42 20.81 11.29
C MET A 1 -14.92 21.11 12.70
N GLN A 2 -14.16 22.18 12.98
CA GLN A 2 -13.51 22.37 14.30
C GLN A 2 -14.40 22.24 15.56
N ARG A 3 -15.68 22.65 15.54
CA ARG A 3 -16.59 22.43 16.68
C ARG A 3 -16.87 20.95 16.98
N LEU A 4 -16.96 20.09 15.96
CA LEU A 4 -17.17 18.63 16.14
C LEU A 4 -15.93 17.93 16.72
N TYR A 5 -14.74 18.49 16.49
CA TYR A 5 -13.49 18.01 17.07
C TYR A 5 -13.45 18.23 18.59
N GLN A 6 -13.89 19.40 19.06
CA GLN A 6 -13.94 19.75 20.50
C GLN A 6 -14.95 18.89 21.29
N GLU A 7 -16.15 18.68 20.76
CA GLU A 7 -17.18 17.87 21.42
C GLU A 7 -16.75 16.39 21.52
N SER A 8 -16.07 15.85 20.50
CA SER A 8 -15.57 14.48 20.51
C SER A 8 -14.46 14.24 21.56
N LEU A 9 -13.59 15.24 21.82
CA LEU A 9 -12.57 15.13 22.87
C LEU A 9 -13.18 15.12 24.28
N LYS A 10 -14.16 15.99 24.56
CA LYS A 10 -14.80 16.07 25.90
C LYS A 10 -15.39 14.73 26.33
N SER A 11 -16.15 14.08 25.45
CA SER A 11 -16.78 12.78 25.71
C SER A 11 -15.74 11.68 26.02
N LYS A 12 -14.59 11.69 25.34
CA LYS A 12 -13.53 10.69 25.52
C LYS A 12 -12.66 10.87 26.77
N ILE A 13 -12.65 12.05 27.39
CA ILE A 13 -11.89 12.31 28.62
C ILE A 13 -12.67 11.88 29.86
N LEU A 14 -13.99 12.15 29.90
CA LEU A 14 -14.80 11.91 31.11
C LEU A 14 -14.88 10.42 31.50
N VAL A 15 -14.88 9.52 30.52
CA VAL A 15 -14.94 8.05 30.73
C VAL A 15 -13.61 7.47 31.24
N ARG A 16 -12.49 8.22 31.21
CA ARG A 16 -11.15 7.72 31.52
C ARG A 16 -10.51 8.24 32.81
N CYS A 17 -11.29 8.93 33.65
CA CYS A 17 -10.83 9.53 34.92
C CYS A 17 -11.40 8.87 36.19
N LEU A 18 -12.17 7.78 36.07
CA LEU A 18 -12.67 6.99 37.19
C LEU A 18 -12.08 5.57 37.17
N GLY A 19 -10.82 5.46 37.58
CA GLY A 19 -10.12 4.19 37.70
C GLY A 19 -8.60 4.35 37.84
N VAL A 20 -7.98 3.46 38.61
CA VAL A 20 -6.52 3.33 38.82
C VAL A 20 -5.83 4.57 39.45
N ALA A 21 -5.88 4.63 40.79
CA ALA A 21 -5.02 5.49 41.60
C ALA A 21 -4.47 4.73 42.83
N GLN A 22 -3.62 3.72 42.61
CA GLN A 22 -2.85 3.05 43.67
C GLN A 22 -1.35 2.99 43.33
N ARG A 23 -0.54 2.81 44.38
CA ARG A 23 0.91 3.11 44.39
C ARG A 23 1.76 1.86 44.18
N SER A 24 2.92 2.03 43.54
CA SER A 24 3.99 1.04 43.53
C SER A 24 4.94 1.18 44.73
N PRO A 25 5.41 0.08 45.34
CA PRO A 25 6.54 0.09 46.28
C PRO A 25 7.87 -0.25 45.56
N ARG A 26 8.98 0.28 46.08
CA ARG A 26 10.35 -0.06 45.66
C ARG A 26 10.97 -1.07 46.63
N GLN A 27 11.61 -2.12 46.13
CA GLN A 27 12.77 -2.78 46.76
C GLN A 27 13.73 -3.16 45.61
N SER A 28 15.00 -2.77 45.55
CA SER A 28 16.12 -2.75 46.51
C SER A 28 16.94 -4.04 46.48
N LEU A 29 18.24 -3.90 46.22
CA LEU A 29 19.21 -4.98 46.06
C LEU A 29 19.66 -5.52 47.42
N PHE A 30 19.88 -6.82 47.54
CA PHE A 30 20.94 -7.39 48.38
C PHE A 30 21.49 -8.68 47.77
N SER A 31 22.77 -8.96 48.03
CA SER A 31 23.53 -10.08 47.47
C SER A 31 24.23 -10.86 48.57
N ILE A 32 24.34 -12.19 48.43
CA ILE A 32 25.26 -13.03 49.22
C ILE A 32 25.75 -14.19 48.33
N PHE A 33 27.04 -14.52 48.46
CA PHE A 33 27.68 -15.68 47.84
C PHE A 33 27.63 -16.90 48.78
N SER A 34 27.65 -18.11 48.24
CA SER A 34 28.33 -19.25 48.89
C SER A 34 28.77 -20.32 47.89
N PHE A 35 29.98 -20.84 48.11
CA PHE A 35 30.59 -21.96 47.40
C PHE A 35 30.30 -23.27 48.14
N ASN A 36 30.19 -24.40 47.42
CA ASN A 36 30.90 -25.61 47.86
C ASN A 36 31.27 -26.53 46.68
N LYS A 37 32.15 -27.53 46.92
CA LYS A 37 33.00 -28.14 45.89
C LYS A 37 33.40 -29.59 46.17
N SER A 38 32.97 -30.51 45.30
CA SER A 38 33.51 -31.87 45.09
C SER A 38 33.03 -32.37 43.70
N GLY A 39 33.70 -33.26 42.95
CA GLY A 39 34.84 -34.13 43.23
C GLY A 39 34.37 -35.56 43.54
N SER A 40 34.75 -36.63 42.82
CA SER A 40 35.69 -36.79 41.69
C SER A 40 35.52 -38.19 41.04
N LYS A 41 36.27 -38.48 39.94
CA LYS A 41 36.54 -39.82 39.34
C LYS A 41 35.34 -40.53 38.63
N SER A 42 35.53 -41.55 37.77
CA SER A 42 36.37 -41.75 36.56
C SER A 42 36.50 -43.26 36.24
N SER A 43 36.02 -43.75 35.09
CA SER A 43 36.45 -45.04 34.48
C SER A 43 35.79 -45.32 33.12
N GLU A 44 36.57 -45.68 32.09
CA GLU A 44 36.10 -46.49 30.95
C GLU A 44 35.96 -47.98 31.36
N PRO A 45 35.41 -48.88 30.52
CA PRO A 45 36.32 -49.63 29.62
C PRO A 45 35.78 -50.07 28.24
N LYS A 46 36.58 -49.79 27.19
CA LYS A 46 36.97 -50.61 26.02
C LYS A 46 36.09 -51.81 25.54
N SER A 47 35.55 -51.64 24.32
CA SER A 47 35.79 -52.45 23.09
C SER A 47 35.56 -53.99 23.03
N ARG A 48 34.74 -54.45 22.05
CA ARG A 48 35.23 -55.33 20.94
C ARG A 48 34.28 -55.54 19.72
N ASN A 49 34.88 -55.40 18.53
CA ASN A 49 34.68 -56.10 17.23
C ASN A 49 33.32 -56.64 16.73
N GLY A 50 32.98 -56.24 15.49
CA GLY A 50 32.20 -57.03 14.50
C GLY A 50 32.50 -56.55 13.06
N LYS A 51 32.67 -57.46 12.09
CA LYS A 51 32.85 -57.14 10.64
C LYS A 51 31.54 -57.45 9.90
N VAL A 52 31.25 -56.89 8.71
CA VAL A 52 31.67 -57.41 7.40
C VAL A 52 31.35 -56.40 6.26
N SER A 53 32.29 -56.30 5.29
CA SER A 53 32.15 -56.10 3.83
C SER A 53 30.73 -55.86 3.25
N GLN A 54 30.47 -54.97 2.28
CA GLN A 54 31.20 -54.60 1.04
C GLN A 54 30.76 -53.18 0.55
N SER A 55 31.29 -52.51 -0.49
CA SER A 55 32.61 -52.50 -1.20
C SER A 55 32.66 -51.26 -2.14
N GLN A 56 33.46 -51.25 -3.22
CA GLN A 56 33.53 -50.21 -4.28
C GLN A 56 34.03 -50.82 -5.60
N PRO A 57 33.91 -50.08 -6.73
CA PRO A 57 35.10 -49.95 -7.58
C PRO A 57 35.49 -48.51 -7.99
N LYS A 58 36.79 -48.37 -8.28
CA LYS A 58 37.53 -47.22 -8.86
C LYS A 58 37.68 -47.45 -10.38
N ARG A 59 38.21 -46.58 -11.27
CA ARG A 59 38.43 -45.11 -11.44
C ARG A 59 39.36 -44.97 -12.70
N ARG A 60 39.36 -43.82 -13.42
CA ARG A 60 40.28 -43.43 -14.55
C ARG A 60 39.99 -44.09 -15.93
N SER A 61 40.34 -43.49 -17.10
CA SER A 61 40.65 -42.08 -17.46
C SER A 61 40.84 -41.83 -18.99
N ARG A 62 40.67 -40.55 -19.42
CA ARG A 62 41.28 -39.86 -20.59
C ARG A 62 40.94 -40.33 -22.04
N ARG A 63 40.32 -39.44 -22.82
CA ARG A 63 40.92 -38.77 -24.02
C ARG A 63 40.02 -37.65 -24.60
N SER A 64 40.61 -36.81 -25.44
CA SER A 64 40.05 -35.69 -26.23
C SER A 64 41.03 -35.43 -27.41
N PRO A 65 40.81 -34.51 -28.39
CA PRO A 65 39.68 -33.61 -28.66
C PRO A 65 39.19 -33.71 -30.15
N VAL A 66 38.39 -32.73 -30.62
CA VAL A 66 38.48 -32.10 -31.98
C VAL A 66 37.58 -30.85 -32.05
N LYS A 67 37.85 -29.91 -32.96
CA LYS A 67 37.03 -28.71 -33.29
C LYS A 67 36.64 -28.72 -34.77
N THR A 68 35.47 -28.18 -35.13
CA THR A 68 35.20 -27.57 -36.45
C THR A 68 34.04 -26.55 -36.39
N ALA A 69 34.02 -25.61 -37.34
CA ALA A 69 33.00 -24.57 -37.56
C ALA A 69 33.15 -24.07 -39.04
N PRO A 70 32.50 -22.97 -39.49
CA PRO A 70 31.07 -22.87 -39.81
C PRO A 70 30.80 -22.40 -41.26
N ARG A 71 29.56 -22.55 -41.78
CA ARG A 71 29.00 -21.95 -43.02
C ARG A 71 27.51 -22.35 -43.13
N ARG A 72 26.59 -21.67 -43.84
CA ARG A 72 26.51 -20.31 -44.46
C ARG A 72 25.00 -20.04 -44.73
N SER A 73 24.53 -18.78 -44.70
CA SER A 73 23.20 -18.41 -45.24
C SER A 73 23.25 -18.18 -46.76
N PRO A 74 22.10 -18.26 -47.47
CA PRO A 74 21.34 -17.03 -47.79
C PRO A 74 19.80 -17.17 -47.71
N SER A 75 19.10 -16.05 -47.96
CA SER A 75 17.64 -15.90 -48.14
C SER A 75 17.31 -15.76 -49.66
N PRO A 76 16.09 -15.40 -50.14
CA PRO A 76 14.78 -15.16 -49.48
C PRO A 76 13.57 -15.79 -50.26
N GLU A 77 12.37 -15.23 -50.03
CA GLU A 77 11.17 -15.17 -50.93
C GLU A 77 10.00 -16.17 -50.76
N GLN A 78 8.78 -15.59 -50.87
CA GLN A 78 7.50 -16.02 -51.47
C GLN A 78 7.07 -17.52 -51.47
N GLY A 79 5.79 -17.90 -51.36
CA GLY A 79 4.54 -17.13 -51.22
C GLY A 79 3.32 -17.91 -51.78
N GLN A 80 2.11 -17.61 -51.27
CA GLN A 80 0.78 -18.06 -51.75
C GLN A 80 0.36 -19.56 -51.59
N ASN A 81 -0.87 -19.72 -51.07
CA ASN A 81 -1.98 -20.64 -51.37
C ASN A 81 -1.72 -21.92 -52.23
N ASN A 82 -2.35 -23.07 -51.95
CA ASN A 82 -3.76 -23.34 -52.30
C ASN A 82 -4.37 -24.62 -51.67
N ASP A 83 -5.70 -24.73 -51.76
CA ASP A 83 -6.62 -25.91 -51.78
C ASP A 83 -6.51 -27.04 -50.72
N LEU A 84 -7.58 -27.53 -50.06
CA LEU A 84 -8.98 -27.86 -50.43
C LEU A 84 -9.21 -29.15 -51.25
N ARG A 85 -9.36 -30.28 -50.54
CA ARG A 85 -10.38 -31.32 -50.80
C ARG A 85 -10.92 -31.81 -49.44
N ARG A 86 -12.21 -31.86 -49.09
CA ARG A 86 -13.51 -32.05 -49.78
C ARG A 86 -13.98 -33.52 -49.86
N LEU A 87 -14.96 -33.84 -49.02
CA LEU A 87 -15.96 -34.92 -49.10
C LEU A 87 -17.05 -34.49 -48.08
N GLU A 88 -18.23 -33.96 -48.44
CA GLU A 88 -19.30 -34.33 -49.39
C GLU A 88 -20.22 -35.47 -48.89
N SER A 89 -21.29 -35.08 -48.21
CA SER A 89 -22.66 -35.60 -48.41
C SER A 89 -23.64 -34.94 -47.43
N PHE A 90 -24.91 -34.72 -47.73
CA PHE A 90 -25.60 -34.26 -48.93
C PHE A 90 -27.05 -34.02 -48.45
N ASP A 91 -27.54 -32.80 -48.56
CA ASP A 91 -28.96 -32.41 -48.34
C ASP A 91 -29.82 -33.04 -49.46
N PRO A 92 -31.16 -33.24 -49.33
CA PRO A 92 -32.04 -32.10 -49.59
C PRO A 92 -33.41 -32.09 -48.87
N LEU A 93 -33.99 -30.88 -48.72
CA LEU A 93 -35.28 -30.62 -49.37
C LEU A 93 -35.52 -29.14 -49.75
N LEU A 94 -36.00 -28.98 -50.99
CA LEU A 94 -36.50 -27.77 -51.65
C LEU A 94 -37.79 -27.22 -50.99
N SER A 95 -38.23 -25.96 -51.13
CA SER A 95 -37.64 -24.72 -51.69
C SER A 95 -38.61 -23.52 -51.49
N GLN A 96 -38.34 -22.39 -52.20
CA GLN A 96 -39.23 -21.26 -52.54
C GLN A 96 -39.22 -19.97 -51.67
N LEU A 97 -38.38 -19.03 -52.14
CA LEU A 97 -38.69 -17.60 -52.41
C LEU A 97 -39.23 -16.71 -51.26
N ARG A 98 -38.44 -15.78 -50.69
CA ARG A 98 -37.98 -14.48 -51.25
C ARG A 98 -39.08 -13.43 -51.55
N GLN A 99 -39.22 -12.40 -50.70
CA GLN A 99 -38.76 -11.02 -50.98
C GLN A 99 -39.04 -10.00 -49.84
N LYS A 100 -38.23 -8.92 -49.78
CA LYS A 100 -38.51 -7.63 -49.08
C LYS A 100 -38.95 -6.60 -50.13
N PRO A 101 -39.74 -5.55 -49.80
CA PRO A 101 -39.13 -4.25 -49.48
C PRO A 101 -39.94 -3.35 -48.49
N VAL A 102 -39.49 -2.10 -48.32
CA VAL A 102 -39.94 -0.99 -47.43
C VAL A 102 -39.56 0.35 -48.14
N PRO A 103 -40.17 1.56 -47.94
CA PRO A 103 -41.36 2.02 -47.18
C PRO A 103 -42.46 2.61 -48.15
N PRO A 104 -43.35 3.60 -47.79
CA PRO A 104 -43.06 5.02 -47.47
C PRO A 104 -43.91 5.66 -46.34
N LYS A 105 -43.77 6.98 -46.10
CA LYS A 105 -44.53 7.79 -45.10
C LYS A 105 -45.65 8.62 -45.76
N SER A 106 -46.77 8.92 -45.07
CA SER A 106 -47.33 10.30 -44.94
C SER A 106 -48.68 10.44 -44.18
N ARG A 107 -48.91 11.68 -43.67
CA ARG A 107 -50.18 12.41 -43.39
C ARG A 107 -51.23 11.92 -42.36
N LYS A 108 -51.76 12.90 -41.60
CA LYS A 108 -52.97 12.85 -40.75
C LYS A 108 -54.20 13.42 -41.49
N PRO A 109 -55.44 13.05 -41.12
CA PRO A 109 -56.66 13.80 -41.47
C PRO A 109 -57.41 14.40 -40.25
N ARG A 110 -58.59 14.99 -40.54
CA ARG A 110 -59.58 15.63 -39.64
C ARG A 110 -61.00 15.29 -40.16
N SER A 111 -62.10 15.39 -39.40
CA SER A 111 -62.37 15.37 -37.94
C SER A 111 -63.90 15.48 -37.72
N THR A 112 -64.36 15.43 -36.45
CA THR A 112 -65.67 15.97 -35.95
C THR A 112 -66.96 15.31 -36.50
N PRO A 113 -68.16 15.51 -35.89
CA PRO A 113 -68.50 15.80 -34.47
C PRO A 113 -69.73 15.01 -33.89
N GLY A 114 -69.95 15.12 -32.57
CA GLY A 114 -71.25 14.84 -31.89
C GLY A 114 -71.39 13.44 -31.26
N LYS A 115 -72.21 13.21 -30.22
CA LYS A 115 -73.13 14.08 -29.43
C LYS A 115 -72.97 13.82 -27.91
N ARG A 116 -73.64 14.62 -27.07
CA ARG A 116 -73.74 14.54 -25.59
C ARG A 116 -75.24 14.47 -25.18
N PRO A 117 -75.61 14.13 -23.93
CA PRO A 117 -75.88 15.19 -22.94
C PRO A 117 -75.68 14.84 -21.43
N SER A 118 -75.76 15.89 -20.59
CA SER A 118 -76.38 16.00 -19.22
C SER A 118 -75.93 15.11 -18.05
N ASN A 119 -75.81 15.56 -16.78
CA ASN A 119 -75.94 16.87 -16.07
C ASN A 119 -75.05 16.81 -14.77
N GLY A 120 -74.73 17.85 -14.01
CA GLY A 120 -74.99 19.32 -14.03
C GLY A 120 -73.99 20.06 -13.11
N ALA A 121 -73.65 21.35 -13.37
CA ALA A 121 -74.09 22.57 -12.65
C ALA A 121 -73.22 22.97 -11.42
N THR A 122 -72.86 24.22 -11.06
CA THR A 122 -72.81 25.63 -11.61
C THR A 122 -72.02 26.49 -10.57
N GLY A 123 -71.40 27.68 -10.76
CA GLY A 123 -71.14 28.68 -11.83
C GLY A 123 -69.85 29.50 -11.44
N ALA A 124 -69.29 30.54 -12.09
CA ALA A 124 -69.73 31.62 -13.02
C ALA A 124 -70.26 32.90 -12.32
N SER A 125 -69.70 34.13 -12.46
CA SER A 125 -68.50 34.63 -13.19
C SER A 125 -67.60 35.59 -12.33
N VAL A 126 -67.25 36.88 -12.55
CA VAL A 126 -67.59 38.01 -13.47
C VAL A 126 -66.36 38.98 -13.60
N LEU A 127 -66.27 39.78 -14.69
CA LEU A 127 -65.31 40.90 -14.99
C LEU A 127 -66.07 41.95 -15.87
N PRO A 128 -65.70 43.27 -16.03
CA PRO A 128 -64.50 43.69 -16.81
C PRO A 128 -63.94 45.17 -16.70
N PHE A 129 -62.91 45.46 -17.53
CA PHE A 129 -62.52 46.74 -18.19
C PHE A 129 -62.04 48.01 -17.41
N ARG A 130 -60.73 48.36 -17.57
CA ARG A 130 -60.25 49.48 -18.43
C ARG A 130 -58.70 49.51 -18.62
N LYS A 131 -58.23 50.35 -19.54
CA LYS A 131 -56.82 50.68 -19.93
C LYS A 131 -56.56 52.18 -19.58
N PRO A 132 -55.32 52.77 -19.61
CA PRO A 132 -54.34 52.65 -20.72
C PRO A 132 -52.82 52.84 -20.43
N THR A 133 -52.04 52.78 -21.53
CA THR A 133 -50.71 53.40 -21.80
C THR A 133 -49.42 52.99 -21.06
N ASP A 134 -48.42 52.64 -21.89
CA ASP A 134 -46.96 52.64 -21.69
C ASP A 134 -46.40 53.84 -22.50
N PRO A 135 -45.23 54.47 -22.18
CA PRO A 135 -44.05 54.10 -22.98
C PRO A 135 -42.64 54.31 -22.33
N ALA A 136 -41.78 53.32 -22.54
CA ALA A 136 -40.37 53.37 -23.00
C ALA A 136 -39.32 54.35 -22.39
N PRO A 137 -38.07 53.89 -22.13
CA PRO A 137 -37.00 54.72 -21.54
C PRO A 137 -36.37 55.73 -22.53
N ARG A 138 -36.14 56.96 -22.06
CA ARG A 138 -35.40 57.99 -22.84
C ARG A 138 -33.88 57.92 -22.61
N ARG A 139 -33.13 57.84 -23.72
CA ARG A 139 -31.70 58.19 -23.77
C ARG A 139 -31.51 59.69 -23.44
N SER A 140 -30.59 60.02 -22.54
CA SER A 140 -29.96 61.35 -22.51
C SER A 140 -28.84 61.42 -23.56
N ARG A 141 -28.56 62.63 -24.08
CA ARG A 141 -27.52 62.87 -25.10
C ARG A 141 -26.22 63.34 -24.46
N ARG A 142 -25.08 63.05 -25.12
CA ARG A 142 -23.86 63.86 -24.99
C ARG A 142 -24.16 65.31 -25.40
N PRO A 143 -23.50 66.28 -24.76
CA PRO A 143 -22.83 67.37 -25.45
C PRO A 143 -21.37 66.99 -25.77
N GLU A 144 -20.81 67.56 -26.83
CA GLU A 144 -19.38 67.55 -27.11
C GLU A 144 -18.79 68.89 -26.67
N GLY A 145 -17.53 68.92 -26.21
CA GLY A 145 -16.89 70.19 -25.85
C GLY A 145 -15.55 70.07 -25.12
N VAL A 146 -14.52 70.69 -25.71
CA VAL A 146 -13.23 71.07 -25.12
C VAL A 146 -12.37 69.94 -24.52
N MET A 147 -11.35 69.56 -25.29
CA MET A 147 -10.26 68.69 -24.88
C MET A 147 -9.19 69.52 -24.13
N ALA A 148 -8.92 69.21 -22.86
CA ALA A 148 -7.84 69.82 -22.07
C ALA A 148 -6.64 68.86 -21.96
N PRO A 149 -5.39 69.33 -22.17
CA PRO A 149 -4.22 68.46 -22.18
C PRO A 149 -3.78 68.02 -20.78
N ALA A 150 -3.22 66.81 -20.68
CA ALA A 150 -2.62 66.30 -19.45
C ALA A 150 -1.31 67.07 -19.10
N PRO A 151 -1.01 67.30 -17.81
CA PRO A 151 0.19 68.04 -17.40
C PRO A 151 1.47 67.25 -17.68
N THR A 152 2.30 67.77 -18.57
CA THR A 152 3.66 67.27 -18.84
C THR A 152 4.62 67.63 -17.70
N LEU A 153 5.30 66.62 -17.15
CA LEU A 153 6.42 66.85 -16.23
C LEU A 153 7.62 67.43 -17.01
N PRO A 154 8.31 68.46 -16.48
CA PRO A 154 9.39 69.13 -17.21
C PRO A 154 10.66 68.27 -17.31
N LEU A 155 11.24 68.21 -18.50
CA LEU A 155 12.55 67.60 -18.75
C LEU A 155 13.67 68.49 -18.19
N ALA A 156 14.45 67.97 -17.24
CA ALA A 156 15.64 68.65 -16.73
C ALA A 156 16.80 68.62 -17.76
N PRO A 157 17.74 69.59 -17.72
CA PRO A 157 18.76 69.74 -18.78
C PRO A 157 19.79 68.62 -18.85
N ARG A 158 20.29 68.33 -20.05
CA ARG A 158 21.52 67.55 -20.27
C ARG A 158 22.76 68.38 -19.88
N ASP A 159 23.34 68.10 -18.71
CA ASP A 159 24.66 68.63 -18.36
C ASP A 159 25.82 67.74 -18.87
N LYS A 160 27.03 68.28 -18.84
CA LYS A 160 28.18 67.86 -19.66
C LYS A 160 28.99 66.71 -19.05
N SER A 161 29.71 65.99 -19.91
CA SER A 161 30.38 64.73 -19.62
C SER A 161 31.69 64.86 -18.81
N VAL A 162 31.59 65.00 -17.48
CA VAL A 162 32.74 64.96 -16.57
C VAL A 162 33.32 63.53 -16.47
N LYS A 163 34.54 63.32 -17.00
CA LYS A 163 35.28 62.05 -16.89
C LYS A 163 35.70 61.75 -15.44
N ARG A 164 34.88 61.01 -14.68
CA ARG A 164 35.26 60.49 -13.36
C ARG A 164 36.28 59.36 -13.45
N VAL A 165 37.51 59.61 -13.01
CA VAL A 165 38.57 58.60 -12.87
C VAL A 165 38.20 57.57 -11.79
N ARG A 166 38.12 56.29 -12.16
CA ARG A 166 37.87 55.18 -11.22
C ARG A 166 39.10 54.96 -10.32
N LYS A 167 39.10 55.48 -9.08
CA LYS A 167 39.99 54.97 -8.02
C LYS A 167 39.71 53.48 -7.79
N LYS A 168 40.75 52.63 -7.86
CA LYS A 168 40.64 51.20 -7.50
C LYS A 168 40.18 51.08 -6.05
N ARG A 169 39.02 50.49 -5.78
CA ARG A 169 38.62 50.08 -4.43
C ARG A 169 39.60 49.01 -3.94
N ARG A 170 40.32 49.28 -2.85
CA ARG A 170 40.99 48.21 -2.09
C ARG A 170 39.89 47.39 -1.40
N VAL A 171 39.92 46.07 -1.56
CA VAL A 171 39.01 45.16 -0.82
C VAL A 171 39.44 45.11 0.65
N SER A 172 38.47 44.99 1.55
CA SER A 172 38.73 44.86 2.99
C SER A 172 39.53 43.58 3.29
N PRO A 173 40.49 43.60 4.23
CA PRO A 173 41.22 42.39 4.65
C PRO A 173 40.27 41.30 5.18
N MET A 174 39.10 41.66 5.70
CA MET A 174 38.05 40.73 6.12
C MET A 174 37.55 39.83 4.96
N VAL A 175 37.57 40.33 3.72
CA VAL A 175 37.20 39.56 2.51
C VAL A 175 38.31 38.60 2.08
N TYR A 176 39.56 38.87 2.47
CA TYR A 176 40.66 37.91 2.32
C TYR A 176 40.57 36.82 3.39
N ALA A 177 40.28 37.18 4.65
CA ALA A 177 40.11 36.23 5.73
C ALA A 177 38.99 35.21 5.45
N THR A 178 37.82 35.65 4.99
CA THR A 178 36.72 34.73 4.64
C THR A 178 37.05 33.83 3.45
N ARG A 179 37.79 34.32 2.44
CA ARG A 179 38.26 33.50 1.32
C ARG A 179 39.28 32.45 1.74
N LEU A 180 40.21 32.80 2.64
CA LEU A 180 41.18 31.85 3.20
C LEU A 180 40.49 30.79 4.08
N LEU A 181 39.46 31.16 4.84
CA LEU A 181 38.67 30.23 5.64
C LEU A 181 37.88 29.23 4.77
N ILE A 182 37.25 29.69 3.69
CA ILE A 182 36.58 28.82 2.71
C ILE A 182 37.59 27.88 2.03
N LEU A 183 38.77 28.38 1.66
CA LEU A 183 39.84 27.57 1.06
C LEU A 183 40.37 26.50 2.04
N GLY A 184 40.55 26.86 3.32
CA GLY A 184 40.98 25.93 4.36
C GLY A 184 39.97 24.80 4.62
N ILE A 185 38.67 25.12 4.64
CA ILE A 185 37.60 24.11 4.74
C ILE A 185 37.62 23.20 3.50
N GLY A 186 37.76 23.76 2.29
CA GLY A 186 37.85 22.98 1.05
C GLY A 186 39.03 22.00 1.04
N ILE A 187 40.22 22.46 1.46
CA ILE A 187 41.41 21.61 1.60
C ILE A 187 41.17 20.52 2.66
N GLY A 188 40.60 20.85 3.81
CA GLY A 188 40.29 19.88 4.86
C GLY A 188 39.37 18.75 4.41
N VAL A 189 38.32 19.05 3.63
CA VAL A 189 37.40 18.05 3.07
C VAL A 189 38.11 17.16 2.03
N ILE A 190 38.98 17.74 1.19
CA ILE A 190 39.74 16.98 0.19
C ILE A 190 40.78 16.07 0.86
N SER A 191 41.54 16.58 1.84
CA SER A 191 42.48 15.76 2.62
C SER A 191 41.78 14.66 3.41
N GLY A 192 40.61 14.93 4.01
CA GLY A 192 39.82 13.95 4.75
C GLY A 192 39.29 12.82 3.85
N THR A 193 38.79 13.14 2.66
CA THR A 193 38.30 12.15 1.69
C THR A 193 39.45 11.32 1.09
N ILE A 194 40.60 11.91 0.79
CA ILE A 194 41.81 11.19 0.36
C ILE A 194 42.30 10.25 1.48
N LEU A 195 42.37 10.71 2.73
CA LEU A 195 42.79 9.88 3.86
C LEU A 195 41.82 8.71 4.11
N SER A 196 40.51 8.94 3.97
CA SER A 196 39.48 7.89 4.05
C SER A 196 39.62 6.86 2.92
N ALA A 197 39.94 7.30 1.70
CA ALA A 197 40.17 6.39 0.57
C ALA A 197 41.44 5.54 0.77
N LEU A 198 42.54 6.12 1.26
CA LEU A 198 43.76 5.40 1.59
C LEU A 198 43.53 4.37 2.72
N ASN A 199 42.71 4.70 3.72
CA ASN A 199 42.34 3.76 4.79
C ASN A 199 41.44 2.61 4.28
N ALA A 200 40.61 2.86 3.27
CA ALA A 200 39.82 1.80 2.60
C ALA A 200 40.71 0.88 1.74
N LEU A 201 41.66 1.45 0.99
CA LEU A 201 42.61 0.69 0.17
C LEU A 201 43.56 -0.17 1.03
N GLY A 202 44.05 0.36 2.16
CA GLY A 202 44.91 -0.38 3.09
C GLY A 202 44.24 -1.57 3.78
N ARG A 203 42.90 -1.61 3.84
CA ARG A 203 42.13 -2.74 4.40
C ARG A 203 41.97 -3.92 3.43
N SER A 204 42.36 -3.77 2.16
CA SER A 204 42.23 -4.81 1.14
C SER A 204 43.51 -5.61 0.89
N SER A 205 44.59 -5.37 1.65
CA SER A 205 45.92 -5.97 1.42
C SER A 205 46.51 -6.73 2.62
N VAL A 206 45.70 -7.05 3.65
CA VAL A 206 46.10 -7.93 4.77
C VAL A 206 45.04 -9.01 4.96
N ALA A 207 45.10 -10.03 4.10
CA ALA A 207 44.25 -11.22 4.13
C ALA A 207 45.10 -12.51 4.04
N ALA A 208 46.22 -12.52 4.76
CA ALA A 208 47.09 -13.68 4.94
C ALA A 208 47.74 -13.60 6.32
N ASP A 209 47.88 -14.76 6.97
CA ASP A 209 48.61 -15.02 8.22
C ASP A 209 48.21 -14.16 9.45
N GLN A 210 47.30 -14.66 10.28
CA GLN A 210 47.72 -15.41 11.48
C GLN A 210 46.54 -16.12 12.18
N THR A 211 46.81 -17.31 12.70
CA THR A 211 45.96 -18.00 13.68
C THR A 211 46.39 -17.63 15.11
N VAL A 212 45.60 -18.06 16.11
CA VAL A 212 45.82 -17.99 17.56
C VAL A 212 45.13 -16.81 18.29
N ASN A 213 44.19 -17.19 19.15
CA ASN A 213 43.64 -16.48 20.32
C ASN A 213 43.15 -15.03 20.18
N LEU A 214 41.83 -14.84 20.07
CA LEU A 214 41.15 -13.68 20.66
C LEU A 214 39.67 -13.96 21.00
N SER A 215 39.45 -14.96 21.86
CA SER A 215 38.14 -15.24 22.45
C SER A 215 37.80 -14.22 23.55
N LEU A 216 37.46 -12.97 23.19
CA LEU A 216 36.91 -11.96 24.13
C LEU A 216 36.26 -10.71 23.49
N GLU A 217 35.64 -10.78 22.30
CA GLU A 217 35.03 -9.57 21.67
C GLU A 217 33.60 -9.76 21.09
N GLU A 218 32.91 -10.85 21.40
CA GLU A 218 31.61 -11.22 20.80
C GLU A 218 30.37 -10.55 21.46
N GLN A 219 30.56 -9.48 22.24
CA GLN A 219 29.53 -8.93 23.14
C GLN A 219 29.13 -7.46 22.92
N ASN A 220 29.67 -6.75 21.91
CA ASN A 220 29.32 -5.33 21.70
C ASN A 220 29.03 -4.91 20.24
N SER A 221 28.67 -5.86 19.37
CA SER A 221 28.24 -5.60 17.98
C SER A 221 26.72 -5.73 17.77
N LYS A 222 25.95 -6.06 18.81
CA LYS A 222 24.49 -6.30 18.76
C LYS A 222 23.64 -5.07 19.14
N SER A 223 23.93 -3.89 18.60
CA SER A 223 23.11 -2.68 18.89
C SER A 223 23.10 -1.59 17.81
N SER A 224 23.00 -1.95 16.51
CA SER A 224 22.80 -0.95 15.44
C SER A 224 22.17 -1.46 14.12
N ASN A 225 21.76 -2.73 14.01
CA ASN A 225 21.27 -3.31 12.74
C ASN A 225 20.12 -4.34 12.93
N ALA A 226 19.16 -4.02 13.81
CA ALA A 226 18.02 -4.90 14.12
C ALA A 226 16.67 -4.18 13.91
N LEU A 227 16.33 -3.90 12.65
CA LEU A 227 14.99 -3.48 12.23
C LEU A 227 14.36 -4.53 11.32
N VAL A 228 13.03 -4.69 11.47
CA VAL A 228 12.17 -5.71 10.83
C VAL A 228 12.46 -7.16 11.22
N SER A 229 11.83 -7.58 12.32
CA SER A 229 11.09 -8.85 12.45
C SER A 229 10.17 -8.67 13.65
N SER A 230 8.99 -8.11 13.41
CA SER A 230 8.20 -7.39 14.42
C SER A 230 7.04 -8.15 15.03
N LEU A 231 6.65 -9.28 14.43
CA LEU A 231 5.65 -10.19 14.95
C LEU A 231 6.34 -11.27 15.76
N GLN A 232 6.09 -11.27 17.08
CA GLN A 232 6.46 -12.36 17.99
C GLN A 232 5.50 -13.54 17.72
N LEU A 233 5.81 -14.34 16.71
CA LEU A 233 5.03 -15.55 16.39
C LEU A 233 5.24 -16.60 17.48
N THR A 234 4.17 -17.02 18.15
CA THR A 234 4.24 -17.93 19.30
C THR A 234 3.92 -19.38 18.92
N GLN A 235 2.68 -19.65 18.51
CA GLN A 235 2.19 -20.99 18.18
C GLN A 235 1.33 -20.96 16.91
N GLU A 236 1.49 -21.97 16.05
CA GLU A 236 0.56 -22.16 14.94
C GLU A 236 -0.79 -22.71 15.44
N ALA A 237 -1.89 -22.07 15.04
CA ALA A 237 -3.25 -22.48 15.35
C ALA A 237 -3.67 -23.65 14.42
N SER A 238 -3.13 -24.84 14.68
CA SER A 238 -3.28 -26.05 13.84
C SER A 238 -4.73 -26.39 13.50
N ASP A 239 -5.67 -26.19 14.43
CA ASP A 239 -7.09 -26.51 14.21
C ASP A 239 -7.72 -25.53 13.21
N LEU A 240 -7.47 -24.22 13.37
CA LEU A 240 -7.91 -23.18 12.44
C LEU A 240 -7.25 -23.35 11.06
N LYS A 241 -5.96 -23.69 11.02
CA LYS A 241 -5.24 -24.05 9.79
C LYS A 241 -5.89 -25.25 9.08
N THR A 242 -6.28 -26.26 9.84
CA THR A 242 -6.96 -27.46 9.31
C THR A 242 -8.36 -27.15 8.80
N ALA A 243 -9.11 -26.27 9.49
CA ALA A 243 -10.41 -25.79 9.03
C ALA A 243 -10.29 -25.00 7.71
N ILE A 244 -9.35 -24.05 7.61
CA ILE A 244 -9.09 -23.25 6.40
C ILE A 244 -8.66 -24.15 5.23
N LEU A 245 -7.76 -25.12 5.45
CA LEU A 245 -7.39 -26.13 4.45
C LEU A 245 -8.57 -27.04 4.07
N GLY A 246 -9.57 -27.17 4.94
CA GLY A 246 -10.83 -27.86 4.65
C GLY A 246 -11.65 -27.17 3.56
N LEU A 247 -11.74 -25.83 3.60
CA LEU A 247 -12.54 -25.03 2.65
C LEU A 247 -12.06 -25.15 1.20
N ALA A 248 -10.75 -25.31 0.99
CA ALA A 248 -10.16 -25.37 -0.36
C ALA A 248 -10.27 -26.76 -1.04
N LYS A 249 -10.76 -27.80 -0.34
CA LYS A 249 -10.76 -29.19 -0.83
C LYS A 249 -11.54 -29.39 -2.13
N ASP A 250 -12.71 -28.77 -2.24
CA ASP A 250 -13.63 -28.96 -3.35
C ASP A 250 -13.30 -28.07 -4.57
N SER A 251 -12.35 -27.14 -4.41
CA SER A 251 -11.88 -26.23 -5.46
C SER A 251 -10.36 -26.40 -5.73
N PRO A 252 -9.86 -27.60 -6.11
CA PRO A 252 -8.42 -27.92 -6.18
C PRO A 252 -7.62 -27.15 -7.26
N LYS A 253 -8.27 -26.30 -8.05
CA LYS A 253 -7.63 -25.34 -8.95
C LYS A 253 -7.15 -24.06 -8.25
N LEU A 254 -7.74 -23.73 -7.11
CA LEU A 254 -7.42 -22.54 -6.35
C LEU A 254 -6.16 -22.78 -5.51
N LYS A 255 -5.21 -21.82 -5.52
CA LYS A 255 -4.02 -21.88 -4.66
C LYS A 255 -4.07 -20.73 -3.64
N PRO A 256 -4.58 -20.97 -2.41
CA PRO A 256 -4.66 -19.95 -1.37
C PRO A 256 -3.33 -19.80 -0.62
N GLY A 257 -2.68 -18.64 -0.79
CA GLY A 257 -1.69 -18.11 0.14
C GLY A 257 -2.39 -17.35 1.27
N VAL A 258 -2.36 -17.90 2.48
CA VAL A 258 -2.93 -17.31 3.69
C VAL A 258 -1.83 -17.07 4.72
N PHE A 259 -1.80 -15.87 5.30
CA PHE A 259 -1.08 -15.62 6.54
C PHE A 259 -1.96 -14.83 7.51
N LEU A 260 -2.13 -15.36 8.72
CA LEU A 260 -2.94 -14.78 9.81
C LEU A 260 -2.06 -14.65 11.04
N VAL A 261 -2.17 -13.54 11.78
CA VAL A 261 -1.55 -13.36 13.10
C VAL A 261 -2.50 -12.64 14.06
N ASP A 262 -2.76 -13.28 15.20
CA ASP A 262 -3.34 -12.71 16.42
C ASP A 262 -2.30 -11.75 17.03
N LEU A 263 -2.67 -10.47 17.19
CA LEU A 263 -1.77 -9.44 17.69
C LEU A 263 -1.68 -9.37 19.22
N ASP A 264 -2.59 -10.04 19.93
CA ASP A 264 -2.65 -10.08 21.39
C ASP A 264 -1.83 -11.27 21.92
N THR A 265 -1.86 -12.43 21.24
CA THR A 265 -1.17 -13.67 21.66
C THR A 265 -0.01 -14.11 20.77
N GLY A 266 0.15 -13.54 19.58
CA GLY A 266 1.15 -13.97 18.59
C GLY A 266 0.85 -15.30 17.91
N LYS A 267 -0.31 -15.93 18.18
CA LYS A 267 -0.76 -17.13 17.46
C LYS A 267 -0.95 -16.83 15.98
N TYR A 268 -0.65 -17.81 15.12
CA TYR A 268 -0.66 -17.58 13.67
C TYR A 268 -1.19 -18.78 12.87
N VAL A 269 -1.47 -18.54 11.58
CA VAL A 269 -1.64 -19.60 10.57
C VAL A 269 -0.81 -19.21 9.35
N ASP A 270 0.06 -20.12 8.87
CA ASP A 270 0.75 -19.98 7.59
C ASP A 270 0.36 -21.12 6.65
N ILE A 271 -0.31 -20.79 5.54
CA ILE A 271 -0.64 -21.71 4.44
C ILE A 271 -0.10 -21.07 3.17
N GLN A 272 1.07 -21.52 2.70
CA GLN A 272 1.72 -20.95 1.51
C GLN A 272 1.93 -19.41 1.61
N GLY A 273 1.97 -18.85 2.82
CA GLY A 273 1.94 -17.40 3.05
C GLY A 273 3.19 -16.66 2.54
N GLN A 274 4.27 -17.39 2.29
CA GLN A 274 5.55 -16.90 1.74
C GLN A 274 5.65 -17.03 0.21
N GLU A 275 4.66 -17.62 -0.48
CA GLU A 275 4.70 -17.80 -1.93
C GLU A 275 4.52 -16.48 -2.69
N ALA A 276 5.21 -16.35 -3.82
CA ALA A 276 5.23 -15.15 -4.64
C ALA A 276 4.07 -15.13 -5.65
N LEU A 277 2.91 -14.65 -5.21
CA LEU A 277 1.70 -14.55 -6.03
C LEU A 277 1.59 -13.18 -6.72
N PRO A 278 0.79 -13.06 -7.80
CA PRO A 278 0.47 -11.74 -8.36
C PRO A 278 -0.16 -10.85 -7.29
N ALA A 279 0.27 -9.59 -7.20
CA ALA A 279 -0.20 -8.67 -6.16
C ALA A 279 -1.55 -8.01 -6.50
N ALA A 280 -1.88 -7.90 -7.79
CA ALA A 280 -2.99 -7.08 -8.28
C ALA A 280 -3.00 -5.70 -7.59
N SER A 281 -4.15 -5.23 -7.10
CA SER A 281 -4.24 -3.96 -6.36
C SER A 281 -3.88 -4.03 -4.86
N THR A 282 -3.40 -5.16 -4.32
CA THR A 282 -2.88 -5.21 -2.93
C THR A 282 -1.53 -4.48 -2.81
N ILE A 283 -0.75 -4.41 -3.90
CA ILE A 283 0.51 -3.62 -4.02
C ILE A 283 0.32 -2.13 -3.67
N LYS A 284 -0.92 -1.64 -3.66
CA LYS A 284 -1.24 -0.25 -3.30
C LYS A 284 -1.04 0.02 -1.80
N VAL A 285 -0.99 -1.01 -0.95
CA VAL A 285 -0.64 -0.86 0.48
C VAL A 285 0.82 -0.43 0.66
N PRO A 286 1.85 -1.15 0.16
CA PRO A 286 3.23 -0.66 0.26
C PRO A 286 3.46 0.68 -0.44
N ILE A 287 2.79 0.98 -1.56
CA ILE A 287 2.83 2.32 -2.18
C ILE A 287 2.26 3.41 -1.25
N LEU A 288 1.21 3.10 -0.48
CA LEU A 288 0.63 4.02 0.51
C LEU A 288 1.58 4.26 1.69
N VAL A 289 2.33 3.25 2.13
CA VAL A 289 3.39 3.42 3.13
C VAL A 289 4.51 4.31 2.58
N SER A 290 4.95 4.08 1.33
CA SER A 290 5.95 4.93 0.66
C SER A 290 5.51 6.38 0.57
N PHE A 291 4.23 6.62 0.26
CA PHE A 291 3.60 7.94 0.27
C PHE A 291 3.65 8.59 1.65
N PHE A 292 3.19 7.91 2.70
CA PHE A 292 3.16 8.48 4.04
C PHE A 292 4.55 8.66 4.66
N GLN A 293 5.50 7.75 4.40
CA GLN A 293 6.90 7.94 4.81
C GLN A 293 7.52 9.17 4.10
N ALA A 294 7.22 9.39 2.81
CA ALA A 294 7.65 10.60 2.11
C ALA A 294 7.01 11.90 2.66
N VAL A 295 5.82 11.82 3.26
CA VAL A 295 5.18 12.94 3.98
C VAL A 295 5.85 13.21 5.31
N ASP A 296 6.12 12.18 6.11
CA ASP A 296 6.79 12.29 7.41
C ASP A 296 8.24 12.81 7.26
N GLU A 297 8.93 12.42 6.20
CA GLU A 297 10.27 12.90 5.82
C GLU A 297 10.26 14.28 5.12
N GLY A 298 9.09 14.88 4.90
CA GLY A 298 8.94 16.20 4.25
C GLY A 298 9.29 16.24 2.75
N ARG A 299 9.53 15.08 2.11
CA ARG A 299 9.79 14.94 0.66
C ARG A 299 8.53 15.12 -0.21
N LEU A 300 7.35 15.07 0.41
CA LEU A 300 6.04 15.25 -0.22
C LEU A 300 5.12 15.99 0.75
N ARG A 301 4.24 16.86 0.25
CA ARG A 301 3.17 17.44 1.08
C ARG A 301 1.80 16.91 0.67
N LEU A 302 0.91 16.71 1.64
CA LEU A 302 -0.46 16.27 1.41
C LEU A 302 -1.26 17.23 0.51
N ASP A 303 -0.92 18.52 0.54
CA ASP A 303 -1.53 19.60 -0.26
C ASP A 303 -0.83 19.85 -1.61
N GLU A 304 0.21 19.07 -1.94
CA GLU A 304 0.95 19.23 -3.18
C GLU A 304 0.08 18.83 -4.37
N VAL A 305 0.00 19.69 -5.39
CA VAL A 305 -0.90 19.49 -6.54
C VAL A 305 -0.19 18.67 -7.61
N LEU A 306 -0.59 17.41 -7.74
CA LEU A 306 -0.15 16.51 -8.80
C LEU A 306 -0.96 16.76 -10.07
N THR A 307 -0.32 16.64 -11.24
CA THR A 307 -0.96 16.84 -12.55
C THR A 307 -1.07 15.51 -13.29
N MET A 308 -2.26 15.19 -13.76
CA MET A 308 -2.55 13.93 -14.44
C MET A 308 -2.08 13.97 -15.91
N GLU A 309 -0.80 13.70 -16.14
CA GLU A 309 -0.25 13.48 -17.47
C GLU A 309 -0.79 12.21 -18.15
N ALA A 310 -0.74 12.16 -19.48
CA ALA A 310 -1.22 11.03 -20.28
C ALA A 310 -0.53 9.69 -19.94
N LYS A 311 0.75 9.73 -19.52
CA LYS A 311 1.52 8.53 -19.10
C LYS A 311 0.93 7.81 -17.88
N HIS A 312 0.12 8.49 -17.07
CA HIS A 312 -0.49 7.88 -15.88
C HIS A 312 -1.82 7.17 -16.18
N VAL A 313 -2.52 7.57 -17.26
CA VAL A 313 -3.91 7.18 -17.51
C VAL A 313 -4.00 5.68 -17.77
N ALA A 314 -4.69 4.99 -16.87
CA ALA A 314 -4.76 3.54 -16.80
C ALA A 314 -6.21 3.05 -16.69
N LYS A 315 -6.52 2.01 -17.46
CA LYS A 315 -7.81 1.32 -17.49
C LYS A 315 -8.08 0.53 -16.21
N GLY A 316 -9.31 0.05 -16.06
CA GLY A 316 -9.76 -0.81 -14.97
C GLY A 316 -10.42 0.01 -13.86
N SER A 317 -10.11 -0.30 -12.60
CA SER A 317 -10.64 0.45 -11.45
C SER A 317 -10.11 1.89 -11.44
N GLY A 318 -11.01 2.86 -11.31
CA GLY A 318 -10.68 4.28 -11.16
C GLY A 318 -11.75 5.21 -11.76
N GLU A 319 -11.79 6.44 -11.25
CA GLU A 319 -12.62 7.56 -11.76
C GLU A 319 -11.76 8.71 -12.30
N LEU A 320 -10.42 8.65 -12.16
CA LEU A 320 -9.50 9.62 -12.77
C LEU A 320 -9.29 9.37 -14.28
N GLN A 321 -9.44 8.14 -14.76
CA GLN A 321 -9.28 7.79 -16.18
C GLN A 321 -10.23 8.57 -17.11
N ASP A 322 -11.39 8.98 -16.60
CA ASP A 322 -12.43 9.72 -17.32
C ASP A 322 -12.25 11.24 -17.26
N LYS A 323 -11.18 11.75 -16.63
CA LYS A 323 -10.89 13.18 -16.51
C LYS A 323 -9.98 13.65 -17.67
N PRO A 324 -10.05 14.92 -18.08
CA PRO A 324 -9.11 15.46 -19.06
C PRO A 324 -7.65 15.35 -18.59
N VAL A 325 -6.74 14.95 -19.48
CA VAL A 325 -5.29 15.04 -19.24
C VAL A 325 -4.92 16.49 -18.89
N GLY A 326 -4.06 16.66 -17.89
CA GLY A 326 -3.76 17.98 -17.29
C GLY A 326 -4.69 18.37 -16.13
N SER A 327 -5.68 17.53 -15.78
CA SER A 327 -6.43 17.64 -14.52
C SER A 327 -5.51 17.59 -13.30
N LYS A 328 -5.92 18.22 -12.21
CA LYS A 328 -5.09 18.45 -11.02
C LYS A 328 -5.79 17.99 -9.75
N PHE A 329 -5.04 17.29 -8.91
CA PHE A 329 -5.50 16.69 -7.66
C PHE A 329 -4.43 16.89 -6.59
N THR A 330 -4.81 17.07 -5.32
CA THR A 330 -3.83 17.06 -4.23
C THR A 330 -3.27 15.64 -4.05
N ALA A 331 -2.03 15.54 -3.57
CA ALA A 331 -1.38 14.27 -3.35
C ALA A 331 -2.17 13.36 -2.36
N LEU A 332 -2.86 13.96 -1.37
CA LEU A 332 -3.78 13.24 -0.48
C LEU A 332 -5.06 12.76 -1.19
N GLU A 333 -5.68 13.55 -2.07
CA GLU A 333 -6.83 13.07 -2.88
C GLU A 333 -6.42 11.91 -3.79
N THR A 334 -5.24 11.98 -4.40
CA THR A 334 -4.66 10.90 -5.21
C THR A 334 -4.44 9.63 -4.36
N ALA A 335 -3.88 9.75 -3.15
CA ALA A 335 -3.69 8.61 -2.24
C ALA A 335 -5.01 8.03 -1.73
N ASN A 336 -6.03 8.86 -1.49
CA ASN A 336 -7.37 8.42 -1.15
C ASN A 336 -8.00 7.59 -2.29
N LEU A 337 -7.93 8.07 -3.54
CA LEU A 337 -8.52 7.38 -4.70
C LEU A 337 -7.79 6.07 -5.04
N MET A 338 -6.46 6.05 -4.92
CA MET A 338 -5.62 4.84 -5.07
C MET A 338 -6.11 3.68 -4.19
N ILE A 339 -6.59 3.97 -2.98
CA ILE A 339 -7.02 2.97 -2.00
C ILE A 339 -8.53 2.75 -2.06
N THR A 340 -9.31 3.81 -1.83
CA THR A 340 -10.77 3.71 -1.61
C THR A 340 -11.51 3.18 -2.84
N ASN A 341 -11.09 3.60 -4.03
CA ASN A 341 -11.63 3.16 -5.33
C ASN A 341 -10.77 2.12 -6.03
N SER A 342 -9.59 1.81 -5.48
CA SER A 342 -8.53 1.10 -6.19
C SER A 342 -8.05 1.81 -7.48
N ASP A 343 -8.09 3.15 -7.56
CA ASP A 343 -7.87 3.90 -8.80
C ASP A 343 -6.46 3.69 -9.38
N ASN A 344 -6.37 3.11 -10.59
CA ASN A 344 -5.13 2.78 -11.28
C ASN A 344 -4.37 4.03 -11.77
N THR A 345 -5.08 5.04 -12.26
CA THR A 345 -4.47 6.29 -12.73
C THR A 345 -3.88 7.09 -11.56
N ALA A 346 -4.59 7.14 -10.43
CA ALA A 346 -4.09 7.71 -9.18
C ALA A 346 -2.86 6.95 -8.66
N THR A 347 -2.84 5.61 -8.80
CA THR A 347 -1.67 4.81 -8.43
C THR A 347 -0.45 5.19 -9.26
N ASN A 348 -0.61 5.32 -10.59
CA ASN A 348 0.49 5.68 -11.48
C ASN A 348 1.02 7.10 -11.25
N MET A 349 0.14 8.07 -10.93
CA MET A 349 0.55 9.41 -10.50
C MET A 349 1.43 9.39 -9.24
N LEU A 350 1.16 8.48 -8.30
CA LEU A 350 1.95 8.33 -7.08
C LEU A 350 3.25 7.55 -7.31
N ILE A 351 3.25 6.53 -8.17
CA ILE A 351 4.47 5.82 -8.58
C ILE A 351 5.49 6.79 -9.19
N ASP A 352 5.05 7.62 -10.15
CA ASP A 352 5.90 8.65 -10.77
C ASP A 352 6.40 9.67 -9.73
N ARG A 353 5.49 10.19 -8.88
CA ARG A 353 5.83 11.17 -7.84
C ARG A 353 6.75 10.63 -6.73
N LEU A 354 6.77 9.32 -6.51
CA LEU A 354 7.63 8.65 -5.52
C LEU A 354 8.98 8.19 -6.09
N GLY A 355 9.27 8.49 -7.37
CA GLY A 355 10.57 8.19 -8.00
C GLY A 355 10.60 6.91 -8.83
N GLY A 356 9.45 6.39 -9.25
CA GLY A 356 9.35 5.23 -10.12
C GLY A 356 9.41 3.87 -9.41
N ILE A 357 9.39 2.81 -10.23
CA ILE A 357 9.32 1.41 -9.77
C ILE A 357 10.60 1.02 -9.02
N GLU A 358 11.76 1.50 -9.46
CA GLU A 358 13.06 1.24 -8.86
C GLU A 358 13.16 1.81 -7.44
N SER A 359 12.68 3.05 -7.23
CA SER A 359 12.64 3.68 -5.91
C SER A 359 11.72 2.93 -4.95
N LEU A 360 10.54 2.52 -5.42
CA LEU A 360 9.58 1.76 -4.63
C LEU A 360 10.13 0.37 -4.26
N ASN A 361 10.69 -0.37 -5.23
CA ASN A 361 11.30 -1.68 -4.98
C ASN A 361 12.47 -1.63 -3.98
N GLN A 362 13.31 -0.59 -4.04
CA GLN A 362 14.37 -0.38 -3.04
C GLN A 362 13.79 -0.14 -1.64
N GLN A 363 12.67 0.58 -1.54
CA GLN A 363 11.98 0.82 -0.26
C GLN A 363 11.28 -0.44 0.27
N PHE A 364 10.66 -1.25 -0.60
CA PHE A 364 10.03 -2.51 -0.21
C PHE A 364 11.07 -3.51 0.31
N ALA A 365 12.24 -3.58 -0.35
CA ALA A 365 13.37 -4.39 0.09
C ALA A 365 13.98 -3.89 1.42
N SER A 366 13.97 -2.57 1.69
CA SER A 366 14.47 -2.03 2.97
C SER A 366 13.55 -2.37 4.15
N TRP A 367 12.25 -2.56 3.89
CA TRP A 367 11.28 -3.14 4.84
C TRP A 367 11.30 -4.68 4.86
N GLN A 368 12.31 -5.33 4.27
CA GLN A 368 12.46 -6.78 4.14
C GLN A 368 11.28 -7.53 3.50
N LEU A 369 10.46 -6.86 2.67
CA LEU A 369 9.40 -7.55 1.93
C LEU A 369 10.03 -8.38 0.81
N LYS A 370 9.96 -9.71 0.90
CA LYS A 370 10.83 -10.60 0.09
C LYS A 370 10.28 -10.91 -1.29
N GLN A 371 8.95 -11.03 -1.41
CA GLN A 371 8.26 -11.30 -2.67
C GLN A 371 7.56 -10.05 -3.23
N THR A 372 7.54 -8.94 -2.48
CA THR A 372 6.87 -7.70 -2.87
C THR A 372 7.73 -6.91 -3.84
N GLN A 373 7.44 -7.04 -5.13
CA GLN A 373 8.19 -6.40 -6.20
C GLN A 373 7.26 -5.92 -7.31
N MET A 374 7.47 -4.68 -7.76
CA MET A 374 6.87 -4.15 -8.97
C MET A 374 7.75 -4.37 -10.19
N GLN A 375 7.12 -4.73 -11.31
CA GLN A 375 7.73 -4.87 -12.64
C GLN A 375 7.02 -3.97 -13.67
N ASN A 376 5.74 -3.63 -13.46
CA ASN A 376 4.94 -2.78 -14.34
C ASN A 376 4.10 -1.75 -13.58
N ILE A 377 3.75 -0.65 -14.27
CA ILE A 377 2.72 0.29 -13.81
C ILE A 377 1.32 -0.33 -13.89
N LEU A 378 0.36 0.22 -13.13
CA LEU A 378 -1.01 -0.28 -13.09
C LEU A 378 -1.72 0.00 -14.45
N PRO A 379 -2.62 -0.88 -14.92
CA PRO A 379 -3.36 -1.89 -14.16
C PRO A 379 -2.62 -3.21 -13.88
N ASP A 380 -1.54 -3.54 -14.60
CA ASP A 380 -0.83 -4.83 -14.51
C ASP A 380 -1.76 -6.06 -14.52
N LEU A 381 -2.58 -6.19 -15.58
CA LEU A 381 -3.55 -7.28 -15.70
C LEU A 381 -2.90 -8.67 -15.85
N GLU A 382 -1.69 -8.72 -16.41
CA GLU A 382 -0.86 -9.94 -16.48
C GLU A 382 -0.32 -10.37 -15.11
N GLY A 383 -0.41 -9.51 -14.08
CA GLY A 383 0.01 -9.82 -12.72
C GLY A 383 1.53 -9.99 -12.57
N THR A 384 2.32 -9.15 -13.25
CA THR A 384 3.79 -9.18 -13.18
C THR A 384 4.32 -8.62 -11.86
N ASN A 385 3.60 -7.69 -11.24
CA ASN A 385 3.85 -7.22 -9.88
C ASN A 385 3.53 -8.36 -8.90
N LYS A 386 4.49 -8.72 -8.05
CA LYS A 386 4.38 -9.82 -7.07
C LYS A 386 4.31 -9.32 -5.64
N THR A 387 3.75 -10.16 -4.77
CA THR A 387 3.79 -10.01 -3.31
C THR A 387 3.54 -11.39 -2.67
N SER A 388 3.59 -11.46 -1.34
CA SER A 388 3.13 -12.62 -0.57
C SER A 388 2.16 -12.19 0.53
N ALA A 389 1.29 -13.11 0.98
CA ALA A 389 0.36 -12.82 2.08
C ALA A 389 1.10 -12.43 3.37
N ARG A 390 2.26 -13.06 3.61
CA ARG A 390 3.11 -12.81 4.78
C ARG A 390 3.87 -11.48 4.69
N ASP A 391 4.34 -11.06 3.52
CA ASP A 391 4.89 -9.71 3.34
C ASP A 391 3.84 -8.63 3.65
N LEU A 392 2.62 -8.78 3.11
CA LEU A 392 1.52 -7.83 3.32
C LEU A 392 1.12 -7.71 4.81
N VAL A 393 1.11 -8.82 5.55
CA VAL A 393 0.84 -8.84 7.00
C VAL A 393 2.01 -8.27 7.81
N ASN A 394 3.26 -8.65 7.50
CA ASN A 394 4.44 -8.09 8.18
C ASN A 394 4.47 -6.55 8.04
N LEU A 395 4.21 -6.05 6.83
CA LEU A 395 4.08 -4.63 6.53
C LEU A 395 2.98 -3.97 7.39
N MET A 396 1.79 -4.56 7.43
CA MET A 396 0.68 -4.04 8.25
C MET A 396 0.95 -4.10 9.76
N ALA A 397 1.78 -5.04 10.23
CA ALA A 397 2.23 -5.10 11.62
C ALA A 397 3.21 -3.96 11.95
N ASP A 398 4.19 -3.70 11.09
CA ASP A 398 5.12 -2.58 11.27
C ASP A 398 4.42 -1.20 11.12
N ILE A 399 3.40 -1.09 10.26
CA ILE A 399 2.48 0.06 10.24
C ILE A 399 1.78 0.22 11.60
N ASN A 400 1.13 -0.83 12.09
CA ASN A 400 0.34 -0.79 13.32
C ASN A 400 1.20 -0.39 14.53
N GLN A 401 2.40 -0.98 14.64
CA GLN A 401 3.40 -0.69 15.67
C GLN A 401 4.08 0.69 15.50
N GLY A 402 3.80 1.43 14.42
CA GLY A 402 4.32 2.79 14.20
C GLY A 402 5.80 2.83 13.80
N LYS A 403 6.30 1.81 13.11
CA LYS A 403 7.73 1.63 12.78
C LYS A 403 8.17 2.26 11.46
N LEU A 404 7.28 2.34 10.47
CA LEU A 404 7.61 2.83 9.11
C LEU A 404 7.13 4.26 8.84
N VAL A 405 6.17 4.74 9.64
CA VAL A 405 5.50 6.04 9.51
C VAL A 405 5.18 6.60 10.89
N SER A 406 5.02 7.91 11.01
CA SER A 406 4.60 8.55 12.26
C SER A 406 3.21 8.07 12.69
N LEU A 407 2.91 8.12 14.00
CA LEU A 407 1.60 7.73 14.53
C LEU A 407 0.44 8.48 13.84
N LYS A 408 0.65 9.76 13.51
CA LYS A 408 -0.31 10.57 12.75
C LYS A 408 -0.54 10.00 11.34
N SER A 409 0.53 9.66 10.63
CA SER A 409 0.47 9.15 9.25
C SER A 409 -0.06 7.72 9.20
N ARG A 410 0.25 6.87 10.20
CA ARG A 410 -0.44 5.59 10.45
C ARG A 410 -1.95 5.78 10.60
N ASP A 411 -2.38 6.70 11.46
CA ASP A 411 -3.80 6.90 11.76
C ASP A 411 -4.58 7.44 10.54
N PHE A 412 -3.94 8.27 9.70
CA PHE A 412 -4.48 8.63 8.38
C PHE A 412 -4.55 7.41 7.44
N MET A 413 -3.46 6.65 7.31
CA MET A 413 -3.37 5.47 6.43
C MET A 413 -4.44 4.42 6.74
N LEU A 414 -4.56 4.02 8.02
CA LEU A 414 -5.57 3.04 8.45
C LEU A 414 -6.99 3.56 8.22
N ARG A 415 -7.25 4.86 8.45
CA ARG A 415 -8.55 5.49 8.15
C ARG A 415 -8.89 5.46 6.65
N ILE A 416 -7.91 5.65 5.76
CA ILE A 416 -8.13 5.56 4.31
C ILE A 416 -8.44 4.11 3.91
N MET A 417 -7.73 3.13 4.48
CA MET A 417 -7.99 1.69 4.25
C MET A 417 -9.32 1.20 4.87
N GLN A 418 -9.86 1.87 5.88
CA GLN A 418 -11.24 1.65 6.37
C GLN A 418 -12.31 2.18 5.38
N GLN A 419 -11.93 3.07 4.45
CA GLN A 419 -12.83 3.69 3.46
C GLN A 419 -12.79 2.98 2.09
N THR A 420 -12.17 1.80 2.00
CA THR A 420 -12.20 0.92 0.83
C THR A 420 -13.64 0.56 0.45
N ARG A 421 -14.08 0.98 -0.75
CA ARG A 421 -15.47 0.82 -1.23
C ARG A 421 -15.83 -0.64 -1.54
N ASN A 422 -14.87 -1.43 -2.05
CA ASN A 422 -15.09 -2.85 -2.30
C ASN A 422 -14.96 -3.66 -0.99
N ARG A 423 -16.07 -4.23 -0.53
CA ARG A 423 -16.18 -4.98 0.75
C ARG A 423 -16.65 -6.43 0.58
N SER A 424 -16.58 -7.01 -0.63
CA SER A 424 -17.11 -8.35 -0.95
C SER A 424 -16.15 -9.53 -0.64
N LEU A 425 -15.00 -9.24 -0.05
CA LEU A 425 -13.98 -10.21 0.38
C LEU A 425 -13.97 -10.28 1.92
N LEU A 426 -12.83 -10.07 2.60
CA LEU A 426 -12.71 -10.19 4.06
C LEU A 426 -13.83 -9.48 4.84
N PRO A 427 -14.24 -8.24 4.54
CA PRO A 427 -15.26 -7.54 5.33
C PRO A 427 -16.64 -8.19 5.36
N SER A 428 -16.93 -9.12 4.45
CA SER A 428 -18.22 -9.84 4.39
C SER A 428 -18.24 -11.15 5.17
N GLY A 429 -17.09 -11.57 5.71
CA GLY A 429 -16.98 -12.66 6.70
C GLY A 429 -16.68 -12.14 8.10
N LEU A 430 -17.07 -10.91 8.45
CA LEU A 430 -16.92 -10.33 9.79
C LEU A 430 -18.29 -10.15 10.45
N GLY A 431 -18.33 -10.27 11.78
CA GLY A 431 -19.54 -10.00 12.58
C GLY A 431 -19.91 -8.51 12.66
N GLU A 432 -21.09 -8.24 13.21
CA GLU A 432 -21.56 -6.86 13.44
C GLU A 432 -20.63 -6.09 14.39
N GLY A 433 -20.42 -4.80 14.12
CA GLY A 433 -19.56 -3.93 14.93
C GLY A 433 -18.06 -4.08 14.69
N ALA A 434 -17.61 -5.11 13.95
CA ALA A 434 -16.20 -5.28 13.60
C ALA A 434 -15.69 -4.18 12.66
N PHE A 435 -14.52 -3.62 12.96
CA PHE A 435 -13.84 -2.66 12.09
C PHE A 435 -12.72 -3.36 11.31
N ILE A 436 -12.52 -2.94 10.05
CA ILE A 436 -11.46 -3.48 9.19
C ILE A 436 -10.83 -2.37 8.35
N ALA A 437 -9.51 -2.24 8.45
CA ALA A 437 -8.68 -1.42 7.56
C ALA A 437 -8.02 -2.34 6.54
N HIS A 438 -8.44 -2.29 5.27
CA HIS A 438 -8.03 -3.28 4.26
C HIS A 438 -7.85 -2.75 2.84
N LYS A 439 -7.27 -3.59 1.96
CA LYS A 439 -7.13 -3.31 0.52
C LYS A 439 -7.24 -4.59 -0.32
N THR A 440 -8.33 -4.67 -1.10
CA THR A 440 -8.58 -5.74 -2.08
C THR A 440 -7.68 -5.65 -3.32
N GLY A 441 -7.47 -6.79 -3.99
CA GLY A 441 -6.88 -6.91 -5.32
C GLY A 441 -7.59 -7.99 -6.14
N ASN A 442 -7.88 -7.71 -7.42
CA ASN A 442 -8.57 -8.64 -8.31
C ASN A 442 -8.07 -8.43 -9.75
N ILE A 443 -7.55 -9.49 -10.36
CA ILE A 443 -7.30 -9.65 -11.80
C ILE A 443 -7.62 -11.11 -12.16
N ASP A 444 -7.61 -11.46 -13.44
CA ASP A 444 -8.05 -12.77 -13.93
C ASP A 444 -7.32 -13.95 -13.24
N SER A 445 -6.03 -13.79 -12.93
CA SER A 445 -5.17 -14.82 -12.31
C SER A 445 -5.16 -14.85 -10.78
N VAL A 446 -5.66 -13.82 -10.09
CA VAL A 446 -5.68 -13.77 -8.61
C VAL A 446 -6.82 -12.92 -8.07
N SER A 447 -7.40 -13.35 -6.95
CA SER A 447 -8.17 -12.46 -6.07
C SER A 447 -7.55 -12.46 -4.68
N GLY A 448 -7.66 -11.36 -3.94
CA GLY A 448 -7.09 -11.26 -2.61
C GLY A 448 -7.43 -9.98 -1.86
N ASP A 449 -7.11 -9.97 -0.58
CA ASP A 449 -7.35 -8.87 0.33
C ASP A 449 -6.38 -8.97 1.53
N ILE A 450 -6.06 -7.83 2.14
CA ILE A 450 -5.17 -7.71 3.29
C ILE A 450 -5.83 -6.77 4.29
N GLY A 451 -6.10 -7.23 5.51
CA GLY A 451 -6.82 -6.48 6.53
C GLY A 451 -6.18 -6.49 7.93
N LEU A 452 -6.30 -5.37 8.63
CA LEU A 452 -6.23 -5.27 10.08
C LEU A 452 -7.66 -5.20 10.62
N ILE A 453 -8.03 -6.16 11.47
CA ILE A 453 -9.37 -6.31 12.05
C ILE A 453 -9.32 -5.95 13.54
N ASP A 454 -10.29 -5.14 13.97
CA ASP A 454 -10.60 -4.79 15.36
C ASP A 454 -11.99 -5.36 15.68
N MET A 455 -12.08 -6.31 16.62
CA MET A 455 -13.33 -6.99 16.99
C MET A 455 -14.06 -6.29 18.16
N PRO A 456 -15.40 -6.41 18.29
CA PRO A 456 -16.16 -5.83 19.40
C PRO A 456 -15.77 -6.37 20.78
N ASN A 457 -15.29 -7.62 20.86
CA ASN A 457 -14.79 -8.25 22.07
C ASN A 457 -13.38 -7.76 22.49
N GLY A 458 -12.76 -6.88 21.70
CA GLY A 458 -11.42 -6.33 21.95
C GLY A 458 -10.27 -7.08 21.27
N LYS A 459 -10.51 -8.27 20.69
CA LYS A 459 -9.47 -9.02 19.95
C LYS A 459 -9.00 -8.27 18.71
N ARG A 460 -7.71 -8.44 18.38
CA ARG A 460 -7.11 -7.82 17.21
C ARG A 460 -6.26 -8.78 16.38
N TYR A 461 -6.48 -8.82 15.07
CA TYR A 461 -5.70 -9.68 14.17
C TYR A 461 -5.40 -9.05 12.82
N LEU A 462 -4.33 -9.53 12.18
CA LEU A 462 -3.96 -9.25 10.80
C LEU A 462 -4.16 -10.49 9.94
N VAL A 463 -4.81 -10.36 8.79
CA VAL A 463 -4.90 -11.45 7.81
C VAL A 463 -4.67 -10.94 6.38
N GLY A 464 -3.78 -11.63 5.67
CA GLY A 464 -3.61 -11.53 4.22
C GLY A 464 -4.07 -12.83 3.57
N VAL A 465 -4.92 -12.71 2.55
CA VAL A 465 -5.36 -13.84 1.72
C VAL A 465 -5.16 -13.47 0.25
N LEU A 466 -4.43 -14.31 -0.48
CA LEU A 466 -4.24 -14.24 -1.93
C LEU A 466 -4.61 -15.61 -2.51
N VAL A 467 -5.48 -15.68 -3.50
CA VAL A 467 -5.94 -16.92 -4.11
C VAL A 467 -5.66 -16.87 -5.60
N GLU A 468 -4.65 -17.62 -6.04
CA GLU A 468 -4.40 -17.85 -7.46
C GLU A 468 -5.52 -18.70 -8.06
N ARG A 469 -5.94 -18.37 -9.29
CA ARG A 469 -7.11 -18.98 -9.96
C ARG A 469 -6.98 -18.91 -11.48
N GLU A 470 -7.85 -19.66 -12.16
CA GLU A 470 -8.03 -19.53 -13.61
C GLU A 470 -9.11 -18.48 -13.92
N ALA A 471 -8.86 -17.58 -14.88
CA ALA A 471 -9.84 -16.77 -15.61
C ALA A 471 -11.01 -16.17 -14.79
N ASP A 472 -10.71 -15.39 -13.75
CA ASP A 472 -11.67 -14.72 -12.87
C ASP A 472 -12.64 -15.65 -12.11
N ASP A 473 -12.27 -16.91 -11.84
CA ASP A 473 -13.13 -17.88 -11.13
C ASP A 473 -13.73 -17.26 -9.83
N PRO A 474 -15.07 -17.19 -9.71
CA PRO A 474 -15.73 -16.58 -8.56
C PRO A 474 -15.60 -17.41 -7.27
N GLN A 475 -15.23 -18.69 -7.35
CA GLN A 475 -14.95 -19.53 -6.18
C GLN A 475 -13.77 -18.97 -5.36
N ALA A 476 -12.81 -18.29 -5.98
CA ALA A 476 -11.73 -17.62 -5.24
C ALA A 476 -12.25 -16.53 -4.30
N ASN A 477 -13.22 -15.75 -4.76
CA ASN A 477 -13.87 -14.72 -3.94
C ASN A 477 -14.69 -15.34 -2.80
N GLU A 478 -15.34 -16.48 -3.06
CA GLU A 478 -16.09 -17.23 -2.05
C GLU A 478 -15.18 -17.87 -1.00
N LEU A 479 -14.07 -18.48 -1.42
CA LEU A 479 -13.05 -19.03 -0.52
C LEU A 479 -12.50 -17.95 0.43
N ILE A 480 -12.22 -16.74 -0.06
CA ILE A 480 -11.76 -15.61 0.78
C ILE A 480 -12.82 -15.23 1.83
N ARG A 481 -14.12 -15.23 1.47
CA ARG A 481 -15.22 -14.97 2.42
C ARG A 481 -15.34 -16.05 3.49
N GLN A 482 -15.30 -17.32 3.08
CA GLN A 482 -15.38 -18.46 3.99
C GLN A 482 -14.19 -18.48 4.96
N ILE A 483 -12.96 -18.26 4.45
CA ILE A 483 -11.75 -18.12 5.27
C ILE A 483 -11.93 -17.00 6.30
N SER A 484 -12.42 -15.82 5.90
CA SER A 484 -12.64 -14.72 6.83
C SER A 484 -13.69 -15.05 7.90
N SER A 485 -14.77 -15.73 7.51
CA SER A 485 -15.84 -16.16 8.43
C SER A 485 -15.34 -17.18 9.46
N THR A 486 -14.59 -18.20 9.02
CA THR A 486 -13.97 -19.20 9.91
C THR A 486 -12.95 -18.57 10.87
N ILE A 487 -12.16 -17.60 10.40
CA ILE A 487 -11.22 -16.85 11.25
C ILE A 487 -11.96 -15.99 12.28
N TYR A 488 -13.00 -15.27 11.87
CA TYR A 488 -13.78 -14.43 12.78
C TYR A 488 -14.47 -15.28 13.86
N GLN A 489 -15.14 -16.37 13.46
CA GLN A 489 -15.80 -17.31 14.39
C GLN A 489 -14.82 -17.94 15.38
N TYR A 490 -13.57 -18.23 14.96
CA TYR A 490 -12.54 -18.73 15.86
C TYR A 490 -12.20 -17.72 16.98
N PHE A 491 -12.01 -16.44 16.65
CA PHE A 491 -11.72 -15.40 17.66
C PHE A 491 -12.96 -14.89 18.43
N ASP A 492 -14.17 -15.16 17.94
CA ASP A 492 -15.42 -14.83 18.62
C ASP A 492 -15.81 -15.90 19.65
N THR A 493 -15.51 -17.17 19.36
CA THR A 493 -15.73 -18.31 20.26
C THR A 493 -14.56 -18.61 21.19
N ALA A 494 -13.33 -18.16 20.86
CA ALA A 494 -12.18 -18.24 21.75
C ALA A 494 -12.26 -17.20 22.88
N THR A 495 -13.07 -17.50 23.90
CA THR A 495 -12.95 -16.87 25.22
C THR A 495 -11.51 -16.98 25.71
N ASP A 496 -10.90 -15.86 26.10
CA ASP A 496 -9.66 -15.92 26.87
C ASP A 496 -9.90 -16.71 28.17
N PRO A 497 -8.92 -17.51 28.64
CA PRO A 497 -9.04 -18.15 29.94
C PRO A 497 -9.17 -17.06 31.01
N GLU A 498 -10.17 -17.18 31.89
CA GLU A 498 -10.38 -16.19 32.94
C GLU A 498 -9.11 -16.00 33.79
N PRO A 499 -8.83 -14.77 34.29
CA PRO A 499 -7.74 -14.54 35.21
C PRO A 499 -7.97 -15.37 36.48
N ASN A 500 -7.16 -16.41 36.65
CA ASN A 500 -7.38 -17.51 37.59
C ASN A 500 -7.78 -17.01 38.99
N SER A 501 -9.02 -17.27 39.39
CA SER A 501 -9.67 -16.64 40.55
C SER A 501 -9.28 -17.24 41.91
N ASP A 502 -8.28 -18.13 41.93
CA ASP A 502 -7.62 -18.66 43.13
C ASP A 502 -6.73 -17.61 43.84
N LEU A 503 -7.35 -16.52 44.33
CA LEU A 503 -6.79 -15.75 45.42
C LEU A 503 -7.25 -16.38 46.74
N PRO A 504 -6.34 -16.84 47.62
CA PRO A 504 -6.73 -17.38 48.92
C PRO A 504 -7.48 -16.34 49.75
N THR A 505 -8.72 -16.65 50.13
CA THR A 505 -9.49 -15.85 51.09
C THR A 505 -8.86 -15.98 52.48
N THR A 506 -8.12 -14.95 52.91
CA THR A 506 -7.66 -14.82 54.29
C THR A 506 -8.82 -14.44 55.20
N PRO A 507 -9.20 -15.27 56.19
CA PRO A 507 -10.18 -14.90 57.19
C PRO A 507 -9.47 -14.20 58.36
N ASP A 508 -9.71 -12.90 58.53
CA ASP A 508 -9.44 -12.18 59.77
C ASP A 508 -10.65 -11.30 60.10
N GLU A 509 -11.49 -11.81 60.99
CA GLU A 509 -12.41 -10.96 61.75
C GLU A 509 -11.59 -10.14 62.77
N VAL A 510 -11.74 -8.82 62.76
CA VAL A 510 -11.33 -8.00 63.90
C VAL A 510 -12.61 -7.40 64.49
N GLN A 511 -12.94 -7.84 65.71
CA GLN A 511 -14.04 -7.26 66.46
C GLN A 511 -13.66 -5.84 66.92
N ASP A 512 -14.46 -4.85 66.53
CA ASP A 512 -14.49 -3.57 67.25
C ASP A 512 -15.11 -3.82 68.62
N ASP A 513 -14.30 -3.78 69.67
CA ASP A 513 -14.78 -3.72 71.06
C ASP A 513 -14.30 -2.43 71.74
N LYS A 514 -15.16 -1.89 72.61
CA LYS A 514 -15.18 -0.47 72.99
C LYS A 514 -14.48 -0.18 74.33
N PRO A 515 -14.15 1.09 74.63
CA PRO A 515 -15.12 1.95 75.34
C PRO A 515 -15.67 3.14 74.54
#